data_AF-A0A9W4JWG1-F1
#
_entry.id   AF-A0A9W4JWG1-F1
#
_cell.length_a   1.000
_cell.length_b   1.000
_cell.length_c   1.000
_cell.angle_alpha   90.00
_cell.angle_beta   90.00
_cell.angle_gamma   90.00
#
_symmetry.space_group_name_H-M   'P 1'
#
loop_
_entity.id
_entity.type
_entity.pdbx_description
1 polymer ?
#
loop_
_entity_poly.entity_id
_entity_poly.type
_entity_poly.pdbx_seq_one_letter_code
_entity_poly.pdbx_strand_id
1 'polypeptide(L)'
;MVPRHPLDCWEQRLIEMESEVHASGCDAFKFLIEAWVNKLKSVVTPTGTAMFRGITRKQKADCSWKPAELPSGRSPKWPTMAVEVRWSESASHLMNDVCFWLNESNGDVKVMLTVSIFARHRISIEKMGLERNSKRKVTGNMTILFEDVFLRPKRPTETDLTFSQSDLERMALKIWAVQDR
;
A
#
# COMPACT_ATOMS: atom_id res chain seq x y z
N MET A 1 -37.68 39.36 2.05
CA MET A 1 -36.26 39.11 1.73
C MET A 1 -35.61 38.54 2.98
N VAL A 2 -35.19 37.28 2.93
CA VAL A 2 -34.44 36.60 3.99
C VAL A 2 -33.19 36.00 3.32
N PRO A 3 -31.98 36.14 3.90
CA PRO A 3 -30.78 35.60 3.27
C PRO A 3 -30.81 34.08 3.31
N ARG A 4 -30.48 33.44 2.18
CA ARG A 4 -30.25 32.00 2.13
C ARG A 4 -28.91 31.71 2.81
N HIS A 5 -28.94 30.96 3.91
CA HIS A 5 -27.80 30.18 4.36
C HIS A 5 -27.50 29.10 3.32
N PRO A 6 -26.24 28.85 2.94
CA PRO A 6 -25.89 27.63 2.21
C PRO A 6 -25.91 26.47 3.21
N LEU A 7 -26.86 25.58 2.99
CA LEU A 7 -26.89 24.24 3.57
C LEU A 7 -25.69 23.43 3.06
N ASP A 8 -25.03 22.77 4.00
CA ASP A 8 -24.44 21.44 3.88
C ASP A 8 -23.23 21.23 2.94
N CYS A 9 -22.04 21.47 3.52
CA CYS A 9 -20.73 21.08 2.99
C CYS A 9 -20.34 19.64 3.41
N TRP A 10 -21.32 18.73 3.58
CA TRP A 10 -21.10 17.42 4.20
C TRP A 10 -21.70 16.25 3.42
N GLU A 11 -21.56 16.16 2.08
CA GLU A 11 -22.03 14.95 1.38
C GLU A 11 -21.35 14.64 0.05
N GLN A 12 -20.05 14.92 -0.07
CA GLN A 12 -19.19 14.28 -1.08
C GLN A 12 -18.34 13.18 -0.44
N ARG A 13 -18.99 12.29 0.32
CA ARG A 13 -18.62 10.87 0.26
C ARG A 13 -19.16 10.35 -1.07
N LEU A 14 -18.48 10.69 -2.16
CA LEU A 14 -18.54 9.83 -3.32
C LEU A 14 -18.11 8.46 -2.80
N ILE A 15 -19.03 7.52 -2.88
CA ILE A 15 -18.73 6.10 -2.82
C ILE A 15 -17.63 5.92 -3.86
N GLU A 16 -16.38 5.90 -3.42
CA GLU A 16 -15.27 5.44 -4.24
C GLU A 16 -15.60 3.97 -4.47
N MET A 17 -16.33 3.70 -5.56
CA MET A 17 -16.38 2.36 -6.11
C MET A 17 -14.93 2.04 -6.41
N GLU A 18 -14.40 1.03 -5.71
CA GLU A 18 -13.09 0.46 -5.98
C GLU A 18 -13.08 0.15 -7.49
N SER A 19 -12.41 0.99 -8.28
CA SER A 19 -12.40 0.76 -9.73
C SER A 19 -11.81 -0.62 -9.98
N GLU A 20 -12.26 -1.33 -11.02
CA GLU A 20 -11.69 -2.66 -11.30
C GLU A 20 -10.16 -2.59 -11.46
N VAL A 21 -9.65 -1.46 -11.96
CA VAL A 21 -8.21 -1.16 -12.08
C VAL A 21 -7.52 -1.10 -10.71
N HIS A 22 -8.17 -0.48 -9.73
CA HIS A 22 -7.68 -0.36 -8.35
C HIS A 22 -7.62 -1.73 -7.65
N ALA A 23 -8.71 -2.49 -7.73
CA ALA A 23 -8.77 -3.86 -7.23
C ALA A 23 -7.71 -4.75 -7.92
N SER A 24 -7.54 -4.63 -9.24
CA SER A 24 -6.53 -5.40 -9.99
C SER A 24 -5.09 -5.04 -9.57
N GLY A 25 -4.81 -3.78 -9.25
CA GLY A 25 -3.50 -3.38 -8.73
C GLY A 25 -3.21 -4.04 -7.39
N CYS A 26 -4.21 -4.08 -6.53
CA CYS A 26 -4.12 -4.74 -5.23
C CYS A 26 -3.93 -6.26 -5.34
N ASP A 27 -4.69 -6.92 -6.20
CA ASP A 27 -4.60 -8.36 -6.42
C ASP A 27 -3.29 -8.79 -7.08
N ALA A 28 -2.75 -7.96 -7.97
CA ALA A 28 -1.42 -8.16 -8.53
C ALA A 28 -0.35 -8.16 -7.44
N PHE A 29 -0.45 -7.23 -6.48
CA PHE A 29 0.50 -7.15 -5.37
C PHE A 29 0.32 -8.29 -4.36
N LYS A 30 -0.92 -8.65 -4.00
CA LYS A 30 -1.22 -9.80 -3.14
C LYS A 30 -0.56 -11.07 -3.65
N PHE A 31 -0.67 -11.33 -4.95
CA PHE A 31 -0.06 -12.50 -5.58
C PHE A 31 1.47 -12.59 -5.38
N LEU A 32 2.17 -11.45 -5.46
CA LEU A 32 3.63 -11.43 -5.25
C LEU A 32 4.01 -11.66 -3.79
N ILE A 33 3.27 -11.06 -2.86
CA ILE A 33 3.47 -11.31 -1.43
C ILE A 33 3.24 -12.79 -1.11
N GLU A 34 2.14 -13.37 -1.59
CA GLU A 34 1.82 -14.78 -1.40
C GLU A 34 2.91 -15.70 -1.96
N ALA A 35 3.37 -15.46 -3.19
CA ALA A 35 4.45 -16.23 -3.79
C ALA A 35 5.74 -16.17 -2.96
N TRP A 36 6.09 -14.98 -2.46
CA TRP A 36 7.24 -14.79 -1.59
C TRP A 36 7.11 -15.50 -0.25
N VAL A 37 6.02 -15.26 0.50
CA VAL A 37 5.88 -15.84 1.85
C VAL A 37 5.74 -17.37 1.80
N ASN A 38 5.11 -17.92 0.75
CA ASN A 38 5.05 -19.36 0.52
C ASN A 38 6.44 -19.96 0.29
N LYS A 39 7.30 -19.29 -0.48
CA LYS A 39 8.70 -19.71 -0.66
C LYS A 39 9.47 -19.71 0.66
N LEU A 40 9.19 -18.74 1.54
CA LEU A 40 9.85 -18.64 2.84
C LEU A 40 9.30 -19.62 3.89
N LYS A 41 8.14 -20.24 3.65
CA LYS A 41 7.35 -20.95 4.66
C LYS A 41 7.05 -20.07 5.88
N SER A 42 6.88 -18.77 5.63
CA SER A 42 6.55 -17.76 6.64
C SER A 42 5.13 -17.24 6.40
N VAL A 43 4.52 -16.63 7.42
CA VAL A 43 3.11 -16.22 7.36
C VAL A 43 2.98 -14.73 7.66
N VAL A 44 2.36 -14.03 6.73
CA VAL A 44 1.80 -12.69 6.95
C VAL A 44 0.29 -12.80 6.94
N THR A 45 -0.37 -12.05 7.81
CA THR A 45 -1.82 -11.97 7.88
C THR A 45 -2.26 -10.70 7.14
N PRO A 46 -3.05 -10.80 6.06
CA PRO A 46 -3.65 -9.63 5.46
C PRO A 46 -4.58 -8.95 6.47
N THR A 47 -4.46 -7.64 6.62
CA THR A 47 -5.35 -6.86 7.49
C THR A 47 -6.66 -6.48 6.81
N GLY A 48 -6.84 -6.86 5.53
CA GLY A 48 -8.11 -6.87 4.82
C GLY A 48 -8.79 -5.51 4.81
N THR A 49 -10.06 -5.47 5.23
CA THR A 49 -10.89 -4.26 5.25
C THR A 49 -10.76 -3.43 6.54
N ALA A 50 -9.70 -3.65 7.33
CA ALA A 50 -9.52 -2.94 8.59
C ALA A 50 -9.47 -1.42 8.38
N MET A 51 -10.23 -0.70 9.20
CA MET A 51 -10.20 0.75 9.27
C MET A 51 -9.28 1.17 10.41
N PHE A 52 -8.15 1.77 10.06
CA PHE A 52 -7.13 2.20 11.02
C PHE A 52 -7.47 3.61 11.48
N ARG A 53 -7.59 3.80 12.79
CA ARG A 53 -7.89 5.11 13.39
C ARG A 53 -6.60 5.77 13.86
N GLY A 54 -6.19 6.83 13.18
CA GLY A 54 -5.13 7.72 13.63
C GLY A 54 -5.65 8.87 14.49
N ILE A 55 -4.80 9.86 14.71
CA ILE A 55 -5.11 11.11 15.41
C ILE A 55 -5.91 12.04 14.50
N THR A 56 -5.51 12.17 13.22
CA THR A 56 -6.13 13.16 12.32
C THR A 56 -7.34 12.62 11.58
N ARG A 57 -7.29 11.35 11.19
CA ARG A 57 -8.34 10.70 10.39
C ARG A 57 -8.42 9.20 10.65
N LYS A 58 -9.36 8.57 9.97
CA LYS A 58 -9.35 7.12 9.75
C LYS A 58 -8.91 6.85 8.31
N GLN A 59 -8.27 5.71 8.10
CA GLN A 59 -7.90 5.24 6.77
C GLN A 59 -8.04 3.74 6.67
N LYS A 60 -8.45 3.27 5.50
CA LYS A 60 -8.39 1.88 5.09
C LYS A 60 -7.30 1.80 4.02
N ALA A 61 -6.34 0.89 4.17
CA ALA A 61 -5.38 0.63 3.11
C ALA A 61 -6.07 -0.19 2.03
N ASP A 62 -5.68 0.01 0.78
CA ASP A 62 -6.11 -0.88 -0.30
C ASP A 62 -5.62 -2.29 -0.04
N CYS A 63 -4.35 -2.39 0.35
CA CYS A 63 -3.67 -3.63 0.64
C CYS A 63 -2.77 -3.47 1.88
N SER A 64 -2.87 -4.37 2.85
CA SER A 64 -2.07 -4.27 4.09
C SER A 64 -1.85 -5.61 4.76
N TRP A 65 -0.70 -5.75 5.43
CA TRP A 65 -0.26 -6.99 6.09
C TRP A 65 0.49 -6.71 7.40
N LYS A 66 0.41 -7.70 8.29
CA LYS A 66 1.26 -7.80 9.49
C LYS A 66 1.82 -9.23 9.62
N PRO A 67 2.95 -9.44 10.29
CA PRO A 67 3.41 -10.79 10.56
C PRO A 67 2.41 -11.53 11.46
N ALA A 68 2.30 -12.85 11.28
CA ALA A 68 1.46 -13.69 12.14
C ALA A 68 1.90 -13.64 13.61
N GLU A 69 3.21 -13.52 13.84
CA GLU A 69 3.82 -13.36 15.15
C GLU A 69 4.37 -11.93 15.28
N LEU A 70 3.88 -11.18 16.27
CA LEU A 70 4.37 -9.83 16.57
C LEU A 70 5.42 -9.88 17.68
N PRO A 71 6.51 -9.10 17.59
CA PRO A 71 7.46 -8.97 18.68
C PRO A 71 6.81 -8.46 19.97
N SER A 72 7.41 -8.80 21.12
CA SER A 72 6.95 -8.28 22.41
C SER A 72 6.93 -6.75 22.41
N GLY A 73 5.84 -6.16 22.91
CA GLY A 73 5.64 -4.71 22.94
C GLY A 73 5.18 -4.09 21.61
N ARG A 74 5.14 -4.84 20.50
CA ARG A 74 4.60 -4.34 19.22
C ARG A 74 3.07 -4.35 19.25
N SER A 75 2.46 -3.20 18.96
CA SER A 75 1.00 -3.04 18.95
C SER A 75 0.32 -3.84 17.81
N PRO A 76 -0.78 -4.57 18.06
CA PRO A 76 -1.50 -5.27 16.99
C PRO A 76 -2.35 -4.34 16.10
N LYS A 77 -2.44 -3.05 16.47
CA LYS A 77 -3.33 -2.05 15.83
C LYS A 77 -2.97 -1.77 14.39
N TRP A 78 -1.68 -1.56 14.13
CA TRP A 78 -1.17 -1.08 12.83
C TRP A 78 -0.58 -2.23 12.04
N PRO A 79 -0.71 -2.21 10.70
CA PRO A 79 0.00 -3.17 9.87
C PRO A 79 1.50 -2.86 9.91
N THR A 80 2.31 -3.81 9.45
CA THR A 80 3.74 -3.55 9.23
C THR A 80 3.99 -3.03 7.81
N MET A 81 3.17 -3.50 6.86
CA MET A 81 3.22 -3.11 5.46
C MET A 81 1.84 -2.62 4.99
N ALA A 82 1.82 -1.46 4.33
CA ALA A 82 0.64 -0.89 3.68
C ALA A 82 0.97 -0.50 2.24
N VAL A 83 -0.01 -0.66 1.36
CA VAL A 83 0.07 -0.36 -0.07
C VAL A 83 -1.17 0.42 -0.45
N GLU A 84 -0.97 1.58 -1.06
CA GLU A 84 -2.04 2.38 -1.67
C GLU A 84 -1.86 2.33 -3.18
N VAL A 85 -2.91 1.92 -3.88
CA VAL A 85 -3.00 1.84 -5.33
C VAL A 85 -3.74 3.07 -5.81
N ARG A 86 -3.26 3.69 -6.89
CA ARG A 86 -3.86 4.89 -7.45
C ARG A 86 -4.15 4.76 -8.92
N TRP A 87 -5.33 5.24 -9.28
CA TRP A 87 -5.74 5.52 -10.65
C TRP A 87 -6.33 6.92 -10.71
N SER A 88 -5.74 7.82 -11.49
CA SER A 88 -6.27 9.19 -11.74
C SER A 88 -6.40 10.14 -10.53
N GLU A 89 -5.96 9.76 -9.33
CA GLU A 89 -6.02 10.63 -8.15
C GLU A 89 -4.88 11.67 -8.06
N SER A 90 -5.13 12.78 -7.35
CA SER A 90 -4.19 13.91 -7.22
C SER A 90 -3.00 13.59 -6.31
N ALA A 91 -1.78 14.04 -6.67
CA ALA A 91 -0.58 13.78 -5.86
C ALA A 91 -0.70 14.23 -4.38
N SER A 92 -1.49 15.27 -4.10
CA SER A 92 -1.74 15.76 -2.74
C SER A 92 -2.50 14.75 -1.88
N HIS A 93 -3.51 14.06 -2.43
CA HIS A 93 -4.22 13.01 -1.70
C HIS A 93 -3.27 11.84 -1.37
N LEU A 94 -2.38 11.46 -2.30
CA LEU A 94 -1.44 10.35 -2.08
C LEU A 94 -0.50 10.68 -0.92
N MET A 95 -0.02 11.92 -0.88
CA MET A 95 0.85 12.36 0.20
C MET A 95 0.10 12.42 1.53
N ASN A 96 -1.20 12.74 1.54
CA ASN A 96 -1.99 12.68 2.77
C ASN A 96 -2.13 11.25 3.29
N ASP A 97 -2.38 10.28 2.41
CA ASP A 97 -2.50 8.87 2.80
C ASP A 97 -1.14 8.31 3.26
N VAL A 98 -0.06 8.60 2.53
CA VAL A 98 1.31 8.24 2.94
C VAL A 98 1.68 8.88 4.29
N CYS A 99 1.34 10.15 4.51
CA CYS A 99 1.57 10.82 5.78
C CYS A 99 0.79 10.18 6.92
N PHE A 100 -0.46 9.75 6.68
CA PHE A 100 -1.24 9.02 7.67
C PHE A 100 -0.51 7.74 8.11
N TRP A 101 -0.09 6.91 7.15
CA TRP A 101 0.57 5.63 7.47
C TRP A 101 1.93 5.81 8.14
N LEU A 102 2.77 6.71 7.63
CA LEU A 102 4.13 6.85 8.12
C LEU A 102 4.21 7.63 9.44
N ASN A 103 3.38 8.66 9.64
CA ASN A 103 3.44 9.50 10.84
C ASN A 103 2.54 8.99 11.97
N GLU A 104 1.29 8.63 11.66
CA GLU A 104 0.30 8.32 12.71
C GLU A 104 0.42 6.90 13.25
N SER A 105 1.13 6.02 12.53
CA SER A 105 1.49 4.70 13.03
C SER A 105 2.59 4.73 14.09
N ASN A 106 3.25 5.88 14.31
CA ASN A 106 4.38 6.00 15.24
C ASN A 106 5.51 4.99 14.94
N GLY A 107 5.80 4.80 13.64
CA GLY A 107 6.83 3.87 13.17
C GLY A 107 6.42 2.40 13.16
N ASP A 108 5.15 2.08 13.45
CA ASP A 108 4.63 0.71 13.40
C ASP A 108 4.48 0.19 11.95
N VAL A 109 4.19 1.08 11.00
CA VAL A 109 4.27 0.81 9.56
C VAL A 109 5.71 1.02 9.11
N LYS A 110 6.37 -0.07 8.70
CA LYS A 110 7.77 -0.07 8.24
C LYS A 110 7.89 0.01 6.72
N VAL A 111 6.88 -0.50 6.02
CA VAL A 111 6.85 -0.52 4.56
C VAL A 111 5.58 0.17 4.09
N MET A 112 5.74 1.31 3.43
CA MET A 112 4.65 2.02 2.76
C MET A 112 4.95 2.04 1.27
N LEU A 113 4.08 1.46 0.44
CA LEU A 113 4.25 1.48 -1.00
C LEU A 113 3.11 2.21 -1.68
N THR A 114 3.42 2.87 -2.78
CA THR A 114 2.41 3.44 -3.67
C THR A 114 2.51 2.76 -5.03
N VAL A 115 1.36 2.38 -5.60
CA VAL A 115 1.27 1.85 -6.97
C VAL A 115 0.47 2.85 -7.78
N SER A 116 1.14 3.67 -8.58
CA SER A 116 0.47 4.61 -9.47
C SER A 116 0.28 3.99 -10.84
N ILE A 117 -0.98 3.86 -11.25
CA ILE A 117 -1.39 3.38 -12.56
C ILE A 117 -1.75 4.62 -13.39
N PHE A 118 -1.18 4.71 -14.59
CA PHE A 118 -1.37 5.83 -15.50
C PHE A 118 -1.95 5.37 -16.83
N ALA A 119 -2.58 6.30 -17.56
CA ALA A 119 -2.98 6.06 -18.94
C ALA A 119 -1.79 5.59 -19.80
N ARG A 120 -2.08 4.87 -20.88
CA ARG A 120 -1.10 4.32 -21.83
C ARG A 120 -0.13 3.34 -21.17
N HIS A 121 -0.68 2.42 -20.38
CA HIS A 121 0.07 1.26 -19.89
C HIS A 121 1.35 1.61 -19.12
N ARG A 122 1.30 2.64 -18.27
CA ARG A 122 2.43 2.99 -17.40
C ARG A 122 2.06 2.74 -15.95
N ILE A 123 2.90 2.01 -15.23
CA ILE A 123 2.77 1.74 -13.80
C ILE A 123 4.06 2.17 -13.12
N SER A 124 3.96 2.83 -11.96
CA SER A 124 5.11 3.07 -11.08
C SER A 124 4.83 2.54 -9.69
N ILE A 125 5.81 1.86 -9.11
CA ILE A 125 5.80 1.42 -7.72
C ILE A 125 6.87 2.20 -6.99
N GLU A 126 6.52 2.83 -5.88
CA GLU A 126 7.46 3.60 -5.05
C GLU A 126 7.41 3.12 -3.60
N LYS A 127 8.59 2.89 -3.00
CA LYS A 127 8.71 2.70 -1.54
C LYS A 127 8.82 4.08 -0.90
N MET A 128 7.84 4.42 -0.08
CA MET A 128 7.78 5.68 0.64
C MET A 128 8.49 5.55 1.98
N GLY A 129 9.18 6.62 2.38
CA GLY A 129 9.87 6.71 3.66
C GLY A 129 9.68 8.09 4.27
N LEU A 130 9.94 8.20 5.58
CA LEU A 130 9.93 9.46 6.31
C LEU A 130 11.11 10.38 5.92
N GLU A 131 12.07 9.88 5.15
CA GLU A 131 13.18 10.68 4.65
C GLU A 131 12.69 11.68 3.59
N ARG A 132 12.65 12.95 3.99
CA ARG A 132 12.15 14.15 3.29
C ARG A 132 12.64 14.38 1.84
N ASN A 133 13.45 13.51 1.25
CA ASN A 133 14.05 13.75 -0.07
C ASN A 133 14.22 12.55 -1.00
N SER A 134 13.66 11.37 -0.71
CA SER A 134 13.72 10.27 -1.68
C SER A 134 12.53 10.29 -2.64
N LYS A 135 12.48 11.28 -3.55
CA LYS A 135 11.92 11.05 -4.89
C LYS A 135 12.82 10.07 -5.64
N ARG A 136 13.07 8.88 -5.08
CA ARG A 136 13.76 7.81 -5.79
C ARG A 136 12.69 7.13 -6.62
N LYS A 137 12.49 7.65 -7.82
CA LYS A 137 11.81 6.94 -8.90
C LYS A 137 12.62 5.68 -9.16
N VAL A 138 12.18 4.54 -8.62
CA VAL A 138 12.90 3.29 -8.81
C VAL A 138 12.53 2.74 -10.20
N THR A 139 13.19 3.26 -11.23
CA THR A 139 13.42 2.51 -12.47
C THR A 139 14.55 1.52 -12.18
N GLY A 140 14.22 0.39 -11.57
CA GLY A 140 15.15 -0.66 -11.15
C GLY A 140 14.52 -1.67 -10.18
N ASN A 141 15.28 -2.70 -9.80
CA ASN A 141 14.83 -3.71 -8.84
C ASN A 141 14.51 -3.04 -7.49
N MET A 142 13.26 -3.12 -7.05
CA MET A 142 12.86 -2.70 -5.70
C MET A 142 13.02 -3.89 -4.76
N THR A 143 13.59 -3.64 -3.57
CA THR A 143 13.73 -4.66 -2.52
C THR A 143 13.02 -4.21 -1.25
N ILE A 144 12.16 -5.09 -0.73
CA ILE A 144 11.56 -4.98 0.59
C ILE A 144 12.30 -5.96 1.50
N LEU A 145 12.90 -5.42 2.56
CA LEU A 145 13.67 -6.23 3.50
C LEU A 145 12.75 -7.16 4.26
N PHE A 146 13.20 -8.40 4.45
CA PHE A 146 12.50 -9.37 5.28
C PHE A 146 12.19 -8.81 6.67
N GLU A 147 13.18 -8.16 7.28
CA GLU A 147 13.10 -7.64 8.65
C GLU A 147 12.12 -6.47 8.77
N ASP A 148 11.95 -5.69 7.71
CA ASP A 148 10.94 -4.61 7.66
C ASP A 148 9.53 -5.19 7.72
N VAL A 149 9.28 -6.40 7.20
CA VAL A 149 7.93 -7.01 7.14
C VAL A 149 7.67 -7.91 8.34
N PHE A 150 8.64 -8.76 8.70
CA PHE A 150 8.46 -9.78 9.74
C PHE A 150 8.90 -9.32 11.14
N LEU A 151 9.54 -8.15 11.24
CA LEU A 151 9.97 -7.55 12.51
C LEU A 151 10.87 -8.47 13.35
N ARG A 152 11.63 -9.35 12.68
CA ARG A 152 12.60 -10.26 13.29
C ARG A 152 13.77 -10.50 12.34
N PRO A 153 14.93 -10.94 12.85
CA PRO A 153 16.04 -11.34 12.01
C PRO A 153 15.65 -12.45 11.02
N LYS A 154 16.26 -12.39 9.84
CA LYS A 154 16.12 -13.36 8.77
C LYS A 154 16.83 -14.68 9.11
N ARG A 155 16.19 -15.81 8.85
CA ARG A 155 16.85 -17.13 8.88
C ARG A 155 17.68 -17.35 7.60
N PRO A 156 18.69 -18.22 7.58
CA PRO A 156 19.52 -18.45 6.39
C PRO A 156 18.75 -18.87 5.12
N THR A 157 17.57 -19.47 5.28
CA THR A 157 16.70 -19.90 4.18
C THR A 157 15.72 -18.82 3.70
N GLU A 158 15.63 -17.70 4.42
CA GLU A 158 14.71 -16.62 4.12
C GLU A 158 15.39 -15.57 3.24
N THR A 159 14.63 -14.90 2.38
CA THR A 159 15.14 -13.89 1.45
C THR A 159 14.31 -12.62 1.52
N ASP A 160 14.92 -11.50 1.13
CA ASP A 160 14.17 -10.27 0.91
C ASP A 160 13.24 -10.44 -0.29
N LEU A 161 12.18 -9.64 -0.35
CA LEU A 161 11.30 -9.57 -1.50
C LEU A 161 11.93 -8.63 -2.52
N THR A 162 12.37 -9.18 -3.64
CA THR A 162 12.85 -8.40 -4.78
C THR A 162 11.83 -8.48 -5.90
N PHE A 163 11.35 -7.33 -6.37
CA PHE A 163 10.51 -7.26 -7.56
C PHE A 163 11.39 -7.42 -8.80
N SER A 164 11.38 -8.60 -9.40
CA SER A 164 12.06 -8.81 -10.68
C SER A 164 11.32 -8.10 -11.81
N GLN A 165 11.99 -7.89 -12.94
CA GLN A 165 11.33 -7.36 -14.13
C GLN A 165 10.13 -8.23 -14.54
N SER A 166 10.25 -9.55 -14.49
CA SER A 166 9.15 -10.47 -14.82
C SER A 166 7.96 -10.36 -13.85
N ASP A 167 8.22 -10.10 -12.57
CA ASP A 167 7.15 -9.85 -11.60
C ASP A 167 6.40 -8.56 -11.94
N LEU A 168 7.14 -7.49 -12.25
CA LEU A 168 6.56 -6.20 -12.65
C LEU A 168 5.78 -6.30 -13.97
N GLU A 169 6.29 -7.03 -14.95
CA GLU A 169 5.59 -7.31 -16.22
C GLU A 169 4.30 -8.09 -15.98
N ARG A 170 4.34 -9.10 -15.10
CA ARG A 170 3.15 -9.89 -14.76
C ARG A 170 2.10 -9.05 -14.02
N MET A 171 2.52 -8.17 -13.13
CA MET A 171 1.61 -7.19 -12.49
C MET A 171 0.99 -6.28 -13.54
N ALA A 172 1.81 -5.75 -14.44
CA ALA A 172 1.38 -4.85 -15.49
C ALA A 172 0.34 -5.48 -16.41
N LEU A 173 0.57 -6.70 -16.89
CA LEU A 173 -0.37 -7.45 -17.72
C LEU A 173 -1.73 -7.65 -17.03
N LYS A 174 -1.75 -7.96 -15.73
CA LYS A 174 -3.01 -8.10 -14.98
C LYS A 174 -3.79 -6.79 -14.93
N ILE A 175 -3.11 -5.69 -14.62
CA ILE A 175 -3.71 -4.37 -14.51
C ILE A 175 -4.21 -3.87 -15.88
N TRP A 176 -3.42 -4.03 -16.93
CA TRP A 176 -3.76 -3.56 -18.28
C TRP A 176 -4.95 -4.32 -18.88
N ALA A 177 -5.07 -5.62 -18.61
CA ALA A 177 -6.23 -6.40 -19.04
C ALA A 177 -7.57 -5.90 -18.49
N VAL A 178 -7.54 -5.13 -17.39
CA VAL A 178 -8.71 -4.46 -16.81
C VAL A 178 -8.82 -3.01 -17.28
N GLN A 179 -7.71 -2.31 -17.44
CA GLN A 179 -7.66 -0.94 -17.96
C GLN A 179 -8.19 -0.82 -19.40
N ASP A 180 -7.99 -1.84 -20.22
CA ASP A 180 -8.36 -1.86 -21.65
C ASP A 180 -9.81 -2.32 -21.90
N ARG A 181 -10.60 -2.56 -20.84
CA ARG A 181 -12.04 -2.86 -20.93
C ARG A 181 -12.86 -1.58 -21.03
#